data_AF-A0A7Z1R2F5-F1
#
_entry.id   AF-A0A7Z1R2F5-F1
#
_cell.length_a   1.000
_cell.length_b   1.000
_cell.length_c   1.000
_cell.angle_alpha   90.00
_cell.angle_beta   90.00
_cell.angle_gamma   90.00
#
_symmetry.space_group_name_H-M   'P 1'
#
loop_
_entity.id
_entity.type
_entity.pdbx_description
1 polymer ?
#
loop_
_entity_poly.entity_id
_entity_poly.type
_entity_poly.pdbx_seq_one_letter_code
_entity_poly.pdbx_strand_id
1 'polypeptide(L)'
;MGSLAKLNVAVVLVVALSLAITADASLEDRGEFLFREGVRLASDGDYQGALEHFERAMAYTPRLNVLWNIACCHVVLGNRDLAVACLDRYMEHDLAFQESAEMQAAVAGVEAEPADMPDVRRRGQLWDRIAVAGQAVEKGEATAAPAELRLYGVGSRSVSYKTGGDRTSPEGQRGRELNNQALELYRDRGPEEALPTMERVLAYVANPIAYHNMAQIHLKLGHRDLALDFLDLFQQRLPRLLESDAFQGLMSDIADAPVVMDAATAQGFVDRLDPACEWALSPTTPMVRTDSEHGP
;
A
#
# COMPACT_ATOMS: atom_id res chain seq x y z
N MET A 1 8.51 17.30 55.77
CA MET A 1 9.30 17.55 54.55
C MET A 1 9.73 16.20 54.00
N GLY A 2 9.19 15.79 52.86
CA GLY A 2 9.52 14.52 52.21
C GLY A 2 8.30 13.93 51.51
N SER A 3 8.46 13.59 50.23
CA SER A 3 7.51 12.84 49.39
C SER A 3 6.54 13.64 48.49
N LEU A 4 7.05 14.58 47.70
CA LEU A 4 6.35 15.02 46.46
C LEU A 4 7.26 15.08 45.21
N ALA A 5 8.56 14.78 45.32
CA ALA A 5 9.51 14.94 44.22
C ALA A 5 9.81 13.65 43.41
N LYS A 6 9.15 12.51 43.68
CA LYS A 6 9.47 11.23 43.02
C LYS A 6 8.47 10.76 41.96
N LEU A 7 7.34 11.46 41.77
CA LEU A 7 6.28 10.97 40.87
C LEU A 7 6.37 11.48 39.43
N ASN A 8 7.18 12.51 39.15
CA ASN A 8 7.22 13.13 37.81
C ASN A 8 8.32 12.59 36.88
N VAL A 9 9.31 11.87 37.40
CA VAL A 9 10.40 11.33 36.57
C VAL A 9 10.00 10.00 35.91
N ALA A 10 9.16 9.19 36.56
CA ALA A 10 8.72 7.90 36.01
C ALA A 10 7.72 8.05 34.85
N VAL A 11 6.81 9.03 34.90
CA VAL A 11 5.83 9.25 33.82
C VAL A 11 6.51 9.85 32.58
N VAL A 12 7.48 10.75 32.76
CA VAL A 12 8.25 11.30 31.63
C VAL A 12 9.18 10.23 31.01
N LEU A 13 9.75 9.32 31.81
CA LEU A 13 10.53 8.20 31.25
C LEU A 13 9.65 7.20 30.49
N VAL A 14 8.42 6.91 30.94
CA VAL A 14 7.52 5.99 30.22
C VAL A 14 6.97 6.61 28.94
N VAL A 15 6.71 7.92 28.91
CA VAL A 15 6.31 8.64 27.68
C VAL A 15 7.48 8.84 26.72
N ALA A 16 8.72 9.03 27.21
CA ALA A 16 9.91 9.11 26.36
C ALA A 16 10.37 7.73 25.84
N LEU A 17 10.17 6.64 26.59
CA LEU A 17 10.47 5.28 26.12
C LEU A 17 9.44 4.76 25.10
N SER A 18 8.29 5.44 24.98
CA SER A 18 7.26 5.14 23.97
C SER A 18 7.58 5.73 22.60
N LEU A 19 8.59 6.61 22.47
CA LEU A 19 8.94 7.32 21.23
C LEU A 19 10.28 6.89 20.62
N ALA A 20 10.92 5.85 21.15
CA ALA A 20 12.26 5.44 20.73
C ALA A 20 12.39 3.97 20.27
N ILE A 21 11.27 3.29 19.95
CA ILE A 21 11.29 1.88 19.47
C ILE A 21 10.97 1.76 17.96
N THR A 22 10.70 2.83 17.22
CA THR A 22 10.44 2.73 15.76
C THR A 22 11.56 3.27 14.89
N ALA A 23 12.76 3.48 15.42
CA ALA A 23 13.85 4.06 14.64
C ALA A 23 14.47 3.10 13.60
N ASP A 24 14.14 1.81 13.64
CA ASP A 24 14.71 0.79 12.74
C ASP A 24 13.72 -0.36 12.50
N ALA A 25 12.52 -0.04 12.00
CA ALA A 25 11.60 -1.07 11.52
C ALA A 25 11.82 -1.22 10.02
N SER A 26 12.27 -2.40 9.59
CA SER A 26 12.32 -2.76 8.17
C SER A 26 10.92 -2.73 7.55
N LEU A 27 10.82 -2.69 6.21
CA LEU A 27 9.54 -2.91 5.54
C LEU A 27 8.85 -4.18 6.08
N GLU A 28 9.61 -5.26 6.30
CA GLU A 28 9.05 -6.53 6.79
C GLU A 28 8.44 -6.41 8.20
N ASP A 29 9.14 -5.80 9.14
CA ASP A 29 8.64 -5.62 10.51
C ASP A 29 7.38 -4.77 10.55
N ARG A 30 7.36 -3.69 9.76
CA ARG A 30 6.21 -2.79 9.66
C ARG A 30 5.01 -3.49 9.04
N GLY A 31 5.22 -4.22 7.95
CA GLY A 31 4.19 -5.00 7.27
C GLY A 31 3.59 -6.10 8.16
N GLU A 32 4.44 -6.86 8.86
CA GLU A 32 4.01 -7.93 9.76
C GLU A 32 3.26 -7.40 10.99
N PHE A 33 3.68 -6.25 11.54
CA PHE A 33 2.94 -5.59 12.61
C PHE A 33 1.52 -5.19 12.16
N LEU A 34 1.41 -4.49 11.01
CA LEU A 34 0.13 -4.07 10.45
C LEU A 34 -0.76 -5.27 10.13
N PHE A 35 -0.20 -6.33 9.56
CA PHE A 35 -0.93 -7.56 9.25
C PHE A 35 -1.52 -8.20 10.52
N ARG A 36 -0.73 -8.35 11.60
CA ARG A 36 -1.20 -8.93 12.86
C ARG A 36 -2.31 -8.10 13.50
N GLU A 37 -2.21 -6.78 13.48
CA GLU A 37 -3.29 -5.92 13.97
C GLU A 37 -4.56 -6.04 13.09
N GLY A 38 -4.41 -6.16 11.77
CA GLY A 38 -5.53 -6.44 10.87
C GLY A 38 -6.25 -7.75 11.22
N VAL A 39 -5.49 -8.83 11.47
CA VAL A 39 -6.04 -10.12 11.91
C VAL A 39 -6.77 -9.99 13.25
N ARG A 40 -6.19 -9.25 14.20
CA ARG A 40 -6.79 -9.02 15.52
C ARG A 40 -8.13 -8.29 15.38
N LEU A 41 -8.18 -7.20 14.61
CA LEU A 41 -9.39 -6.41 14.36
C LEU A 41 -10.47 -7.22 13.63
N ALA A 42 -10.09 -8.02 12.64
CA ALA A 42 -11.02 -8.91 11.94
C ALA A 42 -11.63 -9.95 12.89
N SER A 43 -10.84 -10.48 13.83
CA SER A 43 -11.30 -11.41 14.86
C SER A 43 -12.27 -10.76 15.86
N ASP A 44 -12.10 -9.46 16.11
CA ASP A 44 -13.00 -8.64 16.93
C ASP A 44 -14.27 -8.20 16.16
N GLY A 45 -14.34 -8.48 14.86
CA GLY A 45 -15.44 -8.08 13.97
C GLY A 45 -15.35 -6.64 13.44
N ASP A 46 -14.26 -5.92 13.71
CA ASP A 46 -13.99 -4.61 13.12
C ASP A 46 -13.34 -4.76 11.73
N TYR A 47 -14.16 -5.12 10.75
CA TYR A 47 -13.70 -5.32 9.37
C TYR A 47 -13.25 -4.04 8.67
N GLN A 48 -13.73 -2.87 9.14
CA GLN A 48 -13.29 -1.58 8.58
C GLN A 48 -11.88 -1.26 9.04
N GLY A 49 -11.61 -1.39 10.35
CA GLY A 49 -10.27 -1.25 10.90
C GLY A 49 -9.32 -2.32 10.38
N ALA A 50 -9.78 -3.57 10.23
CA ALA A 50 -9.00 -4.65 9.67
C ALA A 50 -8.59 -4.37 8.22
N LEU A 51 -9.53 -3.95 7.37
CA LEU A 51 -9.27 -3.57 5.98
C LEU A 51 -8.18 -2.49 5.91
N GLU A 52 -8.29 -1.45 6.72
CA GLU A 52 -7.29 -0.37 6.75
C GLU A 52 -5.90 -0.91 7.09
N HIS A 53 -5.77 -1.78 8.09
CA HIS A 53 -4.50 -2.36 8.47
C HIS A 53 -3.95 -3.31 7.40
N PHE A 54 -4.79 -4.11 6.74
CA PHE A 54 -4.36 -4.97 5.64
C PHE A 54 -3.93 -4.18 4.40
N GLU A 55 -4.67 -3.13 4.02
CA GLU A 55 -4.28 -2.22 2.94
C GLU A 55 -2.90 -1.60 3.23
N ARG A 56 -2.68 -1.13 4.46
CA ARG A 56 -1.38 -0.58 4.88
C ARG A 56 -0.28 -1.64 4.90
N ALA A 57 -0.55 -2.86 5.37
CA ALA A 57 0.41 -3.96 5.35
C ALA A 57 0.89 -4.28 3.93
N MET A 58 0.00 -4.18 2.93
CA MET A 58 0.31 -4.42 1.52
C MET A 58 1.35 -3.44 0.94
N ALA A 59 1.44 -2.21 1.46
CA ALA A 59 2.47 -1.26 1.05
C ALA A 59 3.89 -1.69 1.43
N TYR A 60 4.03 -2.39 2.54
CA TYR A 60 5.32 -2.78 3.10
C TYR A 60 5.71 -4.20 2.72
N THR A 61 4.76 -5.14 2.84
CA THR A 61 4.96 -6.55 2.52
C THR A 61 3.84 -7.02 1.58
N PRO A 62 4.01 -6.86 0.26
CA PRO A 62 3.02 -7.30 -0.70
C PRO A 62 2.99 -8.84 -0.75
N ARG A 63 2.06 -9.43 0.00
CA ARG A 63 1.89 -10.89 0.12
C ARG A 63 0.47 -11.29 -0.30
N LEU A 64 0.37 -12.46 -0.94
CA LEU A 64 -0.89 -12.97 -1.48
C LEU A 64 -1.95 -13.23 -0.38
N ASN A 65 -1.52 -13.66 0.81
CA ASN A 65 -2.41 -13.83 1.97
C ASN A 65 -2.99 -12.49 2.49
N VAL A 66 -2.26 -11.38 2.38
CA VAL A 66 -2.79 -10.05 2.72
C VAL A 66 -3.87 -9.67 1.70
N LEU A 67 -3.65 -9.96 0.41
CA LEU A 67 -4.63 -9.69 -0.65
C LEU A 67 -5.94 -10.45 -0.43
N TRP A 68 -5.83 -11.73 -0.06
CA TRP A 68 -6.99 -12.53 0.35
C TRP A 68 -7.79 -11.81 1.44
N ASN A 69 -7.13 -11.41 2.52
CA ASN A 69 -7.79 -10.74 3.65
C ASN A 69 -8.45 -9.40 3.26
N ILE A 70 -7.83 -8.61 2.39
CA ILE A 70 -8.43 -7.39 1.82
C ILE A 70 -9.73 -7.73 1.07
N ALA A 71 -9.68 -8.74 0.19
CA ALA A 71 -10.82 -9.18 -0.59
C ALA A 71 -11.98 -9.65 0.31
N CYS A 72 -11.66 -10.43 1.35
CA CYS A 72 -12.61 -10.91 2.34
C CYS A 72 -13.28 -9.76 3.09
N CYS A 73 -12.50 -8.77 3.53
CA CYS A 73 -13.04 -7.58 4.19
C CYS A 73 -14.00 -6.82 3.27
N HIS A 74 -13.69 -6.69 1.98
CA HIS A 74 -14.60 -6.04 1.03
C HIS A 74 -15.93 -6.77 0.87
N VAL A 75 -15.95 -8.11 0.89
CA VAL A 75 -17.20 -8.88 0.89
C VAL A 75 -18.04 -8.56 2.12
N VAL A 76 -17.42 -8.58 3.31
CA VAL A 76 -18.10 -8.34 4.59
C VAL A 76 -18.59 -6.89 4.71
N LEU A 77 -17.83 -5.93 4.17
CA LEU A 77 -18.18 -4.51 4.16
C LEU A 77 -19.19 -4.16 3.07
N GLY A 78 -19.41 -5.04 2.09
CA GLY A 78 -20.39 -4.85 1.03
C GLY A 78 -19.87 -4.13 -0.21
N ASN A 79 -18.55 -3.96 -0.33
CA ASN A 79 -17.90 -3.29 -1.46
C ASN A 79 -17.73 -4.29 -2.61
N ARG A 80 -18.82 -4.63 -3.31
CA ARG A 80 -18.86 -5.70 -4.31
C ARG A 80 -17.74 -5.60 -5.34
N ASP A 81 -17.56 -4.43 -5.94
CA ASP A 81 -16.62 -4.24 -7.05
C ASP A 81 -15.16 -4.43 -6.62
N LEU A 82 -14.81 -3.96 -5.43
CA LEU A 82 -13.47 -4.17 -4.87
C LEU A 82 -13.28 -5.61 -4.40
N ALA A 83 -14.32 -6.25 -3.86
CA ALA A 83 -14.26 -7.67 -3.49
C ALA A 83 -13.97 -8.55 -4.71
N VAL A 84 -14.72 -8.37 -5.80
CA VAL A 84 -14.52 -9.13 -7.04
C VAL A 84 -13.15 -8.85 -7.63
N ALA A 85 -12.73 -7.59 -7.72
CA ALA A 85 -11.42 -7.24 -8.30
C ALA A 85 -10.25 -7.84 -7.49
N CYS A 86 -10.30 -7.79 -6.15
CA CYS A 86 -9.26 -8.38 -5.32
C CYS A 86 -9.26 -9.92 -5.37
N LEU A 87 -10.44 -10.57 -5.44
CA LEU A 87 -10.55 -12.03 -5.60
C LEU A 87 -10.03 -12.47 -6.97
N ASP A 88 -10.38 -11.74 -8.03
CA ASP A 88 -9.91 -11.97 -9.40
C ASP A 88 -8.38 -11.92 -9.44
N ARG A 89 -7.79 -10.84 -8.89
CA ARG A 89 -6.34 -10.68 -8.77
C ARG A 89 -5.69 -11.76 -7.90
N TYR A 90 -6.32 -12.19 -6.82
CA TYR A 90 -5.82 -13.30 -6.01
C TYR A 90 -5.72 -14.58 -6.85
N MET A 91 -6.78 -14.91 -7.59
CA MET A 91 -6.86 -16.09 -8.45
C MET A 91 -5.91 -16.03 -9.65
N GLU A 92 -5.51 -14.85 -10.14
CA GLU A 92 -4.45 -14.73 -11.15
C GLU A 92 -3.09 -15.27 -10.65
N HIS A 93 -2.85 -15.22 -9.34
CA HIS A 93 -1.59 -15.65 -8.72
C HIS A 93 -1.67 -17.04 -8.07
N ASP A 94 -2.87 -17.57 -7.85
CA ASP A 94 -3.10 -18.90 -7.28
C ASP A 94 -3.91 -19.77 -8.24
N LEU A 95 -3.21 -20.60 -9.01
CA LEU A 95 -3.81 -21.49 -10.00
C LEU A 95 -4.78 -22.48 -9.37
N ALA A 96 -4.54 -22.96 -8.13
CA ALA A 96 -5.46 -23.91 -7.51
C ALA A 96 -6.81 -23.25 -7.21
N PHE A 97 -6.79 -21.97 -6.80
CA PHE A 97 -8.00 -21.18 -6.65
C PHE A 97 -8.65 -20.86 -7.99
N GLN A 98 -7.86 -20.48 -9.00
CA GLN A 98 -8.35 -20.24 -10.36
C GLN A 98 -9.07 -21.46 -10.95
N GLU A 99 -8.53 -22.65 -10.72
CA GLU A 99 -9.04 -23.90 -11.27
C GLU A 99 -10.19 -24.50 -10.46
N SER A 100 -10.54 -23.97 -9.28
CA SER A 100 -11.66 -24.45 -8.47
C SER A 100 -13.01 -23.97 -9.01
N ALA A 101 -13.91 -24.90 -9.29
CA ALA A 101 -15.28 -24.59 -9.68
C ALA A 101 -16.07 -23.91 -8.55
N GLU A 102 -15.82 -24.30 -7.29
CA GLU A 102 -16.41 -23.67 -6.11
C GLU A 102 -15.97 -22.22 -5.98
N MET A 103 -14.67 -21.94 -6.20
CA MET A 103 -14.15 -20.57 -6.12
C MET A 103 -14.70 -19.70 -7.26
N GLN A 104 -14.70 -20.20 -8.49
CA GLN A 104 -15.31 -19.51 -9.63
C GLN A 104 -16.80 -19.18 -9.37
N ALA A 105 -17.56 -20.15 -8.82
CA ALA A 105 -18.96 -19.95 -8.48
C ALA A 105 -19.16 -18.98 -7.29
N ALA A 106 -18.26 -18.99 -6.31
CA ALA A 106 -18.31 -18.08 -5.17
C ALA A 106 -18.09 -16.63 -5.61
N VAL A 107 -17.07 -16.37 -6.45
CA VAL A 107 -16.80 -15.04 -7.00
C VAL A 107 -17.95 -14.57 -7.90
N ALA A 108 -18.48 -15.44 -8.77
CA ALA A 108 -19.68 -15.15 -9.56
C ALA A 108 -20.89 -14.79 -8.69
N GLY A 109 -21.03 -15.45 -7.55
CA GLY A 109 -22.06 -15.14 -6.56
C GLY A 109 -21.94 -13.74 -5.98
N VAL A 110 -20.73 -13.22 -5.78
CA VAL A 110 -20.50 -11.82 -5.36
C VAL A 110 -20.76 -10.86 -6.52
N GLU A 111 -20.25 -11.14 -7.72
CA GLU A 111 -20.43 -10.24 -8.88
C GLU A 111 -21.92 -10.04 -9.25
N ALA A 112 -22.75 -11.05 -9.02
CA ALA A 112 -24.19 -10.98 -9.28
C ALA A 112 -24.98 -10.06 -8.33
N GLU A 113 -24.37 -9.61 -7.22
CA GLU A 113 -25.01 -8.71 -6.25
C GLU A 113 -25.04 -7.26 -6.75
N PRO A 114 -25.83 -6.36 -6.14
CA PRO A 114 -25.70 -4.92 -6.36
C PRO A 114 -24.33 -4.38 -5.90
N ALA A 115 -23.93 -3.23 -6.46
CA ALA A 115 -22.60 -2.63 -6.23
C ALA A 115 -22.35 -2.31 -4.74
N ASP A 116 -23.39 -1.83 -4.08
CA ASP A 116 -23.48 -1.76 -2.63
C ASP A 116 -24.35 -2.94 -2.14
N MET A 117 -23.84 -3.72 -1.20
CA MET A 117 -24.53 -4.85 -0.57
C MET A 117 -24.95 -4.49 0.86
N PRO A 118 -26.09 -3.81 1.08
CA PRO A 118 -26.48 -3.35 2.41
C PRO A 118 -26.97 -4.49 3.33
N ASP A 119 -27.39 -5.63 2.78
CA ASP A 119 -27.87 -6.77 3.57
C ASP A 119 -26.70 -7.54 4.21
N VAL A 120 -26.48 -7.28 5.49
CA VAL A 120 -25.45 -7.92 6.31
C VAL A 120 -25.55 -9.45 6.31
N ARG A 121 -26.75 -10.02 6.32
CA ARG A 121 -26.94 -11.47 6.30
C ARG A 121 -26.52 -12.03 4.95
N ARG A 122 -26.88 -11.35 3.86
CA ARG A 122 -26.47 -11.75 2.52
C ARG A 122 -24.95 -11.72 2.37
N ARG A 123 -24.28 -10.67 2.86
CA ARG A 123 -22.81 -10.59 2.91
C ARG A 123 -22.18 -11.74 3.68
N GLY A 124 -22.74 -12.10 4.85
CA GLY A 124 -22.30 -13.27 5.61
C GLY A 124 -22.39 -14.58 4.83
N GLN A 125 -23.48 -14.80 4.10
CA GLN A 125 -23.64 -16.00 3.26
C GLN A 125 -22.63 -16.06 2.10
N LEU A 126 -22.30 -14.91 1.50
CA LEU A 126 -21.30 -14.83 0.43
C LEU A 126 -19.90 -15.09 0.97
N TRP A 127 -19.58 -14.52 2.14
CA TRP A 127 -18.38 -14.82 2.89
C TRP A 127 -18.23 -16.31 3.18
N ASP A 128 -19.26 -16.95 3.75
CA ASP A 128 -19.24 -18.37 4.07
C ASP A 128 -18.95 -19.24 2.84
N ARG A 129 -19.50 -18.88 1.68
CA ARG A 129 -19.23 -19.60 0.41
C ARG A 129 -17.78 -19.45 -0.03
N ILE A 130 -17.21 -18.25 0.05
CA ILE A 130 -15.81 -18.00 -0.29
C ILE A 130 -14.89 -18.77 0.65
N ALA A 131 -15.17 -18.73 1.96
CA ALA A 131 -14.38 -19.44 2.97
C ALA A 131 -14.42 -20.96 2.75
N VAL A 132 -15.61 -21.53 2.50
CA VAL A 132 -15.76 -22.96 2.20
C VAL A 132 -15.03 -23.35 0.91
N ALA A 133 -15.17 -22.54 -0.15
CA ALA A 133 -14.48 -22.79 -1.41
C ALA A 133 -12.96 -22.73 -1.24
N GLY A 134 -12.43 -21.71 -0.55
CA GLY A 134 -11.00 -21.58 -0.26
C GLY A 134 -10.46 -22.75 0.55
N GLN A 135 -11.19 -23.17 1.59
CA GLN A 135 -10.83 -24.35 2.39
C GLN A 135 -10.82 -25.64 1.54
N ALA A 136 -11.75 -25.81 0.61
CA ALA A 136 -11.77 -26.95 -0.29
C ALA A 136 -10.53 -26.94 -1.21
N VAL A 137 -10.11 -25.77 -1.71
CA VAL A 137 -8.88 -25.65 -2.50
C VAL A 137 -7.65 -26.04 -1.67
N GLU A 138 -7.50 -25.47 -0.48
CA GLU A 138 -6.36 -25.73 0.41
C GLU A 138 -6.21 -27.21 0.80
N LYS A 139 -7.34 -27.92 0.92
CA LYS A 139 -7.36 -29.36 1.21
C LYS A 139 -7.20 -30.26 -0.02
N GLY A 140 -7.19 -29.69 -1.23
CA GLY A 140 -7.22 -30.45 -2.49
C GLY A 140 -8.54 -31.19 -2.72
N GLU A 141 -9.63 -30.71 -2.12
CA GLU A 141 -10.99 -31.26 -2.21
C GLU A 141 -11.85 -30.52 -3.25
N ALA A 142 -11.39 -29.39 -3.77
CA ALA A 142 -12.08 -28.59 -4.76
C ALA A 142 -12.24 -29.33 -6.11
N THR A 143 -13.39 -29.14 -6.74
CA THR A 143 -13.63 -29.69 -8.07
C THR A 143 -13.02 -28.79 -9.14
N ALA A 144 -12.47 -29.39 -10.20
CA ALA A 144 -11.85 -28.64 -11.28
C ALA A 144 -12.91 -27.98 -12.18
N ALA A 145 -12.80 -26.67 -12.38
CA ALA A 145 -13.55 -25.92 -13.38
C ALA A 145 -13.04 -26.22 -14.79
N PRO A 146 -13.91 -26.63 -15.73
CA PRO A 146 -13.58 -26.63 -17.15
C PRO A 146 -13.06 -25.26 -17.60
N ALA A 147 -12.14 -25.21 -18.55
CA ALA A 147 -11.52 -23.97 -19.01
C ALA A 147 -12.55 -22.88 -19.41
N GLU A 148 -13.68 -23.29 -19.96
CA GLU A 148 -14.79 -22.43 -20.41
C GLU A 148 -15.54 -21.74 -19.25
N LEU A 149 -15.43 -22.29 -18.04
CA LEU A 149 -16.06 -21.78 -16.82
C LEU A 149 -15.06 -21.04 -15.90
N ARG A 150 -13.79 -20.94 -16.29
CA ARG A 150 -12.78 -20.14 -15.58
C ARG A 150 -12.92 -18.68 -16.03
N LEU A 151 -13.81 -17.94 -15.39
CA LEU A 151 -14.12 -16.55 -15.73
C LEU A 151 -13.29 -15.53 -14.93
N TYR A 152 -12.80 -15.95 -13.76
CA TYR A 152 -11.95 -15.14 -12.87
C TYR A 152 -10.54 -15.72 -12.78
N GLY A 153 -9.56 -14.85 -12.52
CA GLY A 153 -8.14 -15.16 -12.49
C GLY A 153 -7.55 -15.49 -13.87
N VAL A 154 -8.31 -15.36 -14.96
CA VAL A 154 -7.86 -15.68 -16.33
C VAL A 154 -7.37 -14.44 -17.07
N GLY A 155 -6.17 -14.58 -17.64
CA GLY A 155 -5.45 -13.57 -18.42
C GLY A 155 -6.21 -12.93 -19.61
N SER A 156 -7.43 -13.35 -19.94
CA SER A 156 -8.20 -12.83 -21.07
C SER A 156 -9.27 -11.79 -20.70
N ARG A 157 -9.58 -11.62 -19.40
CA ARG A 157 -10.07 -10.34 -18.86
C ARG A 157 -8.90 -9.43 -18.44
N SER A 158 -7.68 -9.97 -18.46
CA SER A 158 -6.48 -9.28 -18.01
C SER A 158 -5.96 -8.29 -19.04
N VAL A 159 -5.96 -7.03 -18.63
CA VAL A 159 -4.80 -6.19 -18.88
C VAL A 159 -3.80 -6.55 -17.79
N SER A 160 -2.81 -7.40 -18.14
CA SER A 160 -1.46 -7.49 -17.58
C SER A 160 -1.30 -7.01 -16.14
N TYR A 161 -0.91 -7.89 -15.20
CA TYR A 161 -0.09 -7.58 -14.01
C TYR A 161 0.11 -6.07 -13.75
N LYS A 162 -0.92 -5.39 -13.26
CA LYS A 162 -0.85 -3.97 -12.95
C LYS A 162 -1.77 -3.74 -11.78
N THR A 163 -1.25 -3.93 -10.58
CA THR A 163 -1.05 -2.81 -9.64
C THR A 163 -1.72 -1.51 -10.11
N GLY A 164 -3.06 -1.47 -10.11
CA GLY A 164 -3.92 -0.33 -10.46
C GLY A 164 -3.52 0.53 -11.65
N GLY A 165 -2.94 -0.04 -12.71
CA GLY A 165 -2.51 0.73 -13.88
C GLY A 165 -3.67 1.16 -14.78
N ASP A 166 -4.75 0.37 -14.81
CA ASP A 166 -6.02 0.80 -15.39
C ASP A 166 -6.73 1.73 -14.42
N ARG A 167 -6.71 3.03 -14.73
CA ARG A 167 -7.33 4.08 -13.92
C ARG A 167 -8.86 3.98 -13.88
N THR A 168 -9.47 3.13 -14.71
CA THR A 168 -10.93 2.97 -14.81
C THR A 168 -11.45 1.75 -14.04
N SER A 169 -10.58 0.81 -13.66
CA SER A 169 -10.97 -0.34 -12.83
C SER A 169 -11.36 0.09 -11.41
N PRO A 170 -12.16 -0.71 -10.68
CA PRO A 170 -12.51 -0.42 -9.28
C PRO A 170 -11.28 -0.16 -8.39
N GLU A 171 -10.24 -0.99 -8.51
CA GLU A 171 -8.99 -0.79 -7.76
C GLU A 171 -8.26 0.48 -8.21
N GLY A 172 -8.19 0.75 -9.51
CA GLY A 172 -7.59 1.98 -10.03
C GLY A 172 -8.31 3.24 -9.55
N GLN A 173 -9.65 3.22 -9.50
CA GLN A 173 -10.45 4.30 -8.94
C GLN A 173 -10.15 4.49 -7.46
N ARG A 174 -10.18 3.41 -6.68
CA ARG A 174 -9.92 3.41 -5.23
C ARG A 174 -8.53 3.92 -4.88
N GLY A 175 -7.50 3.47 -5.58
CA GLY A 175 -6.13 3.93 -5.35
C GLY A 175 -5.94 5.41 -5.68
N ARG A 176 -6.63 5.95 -6.70
CA ARG A 176 -6.62 7.40 -6.99
C ARG A 176 -7.32 8.21 -5.91
N GLU A 177 -8.47 7.75 -5.43
CA GLU A 177 -9.20 8.41 -4.33
C GLU A 177 -8.32 8.52 -3.09
N LEU A 178 -7.72 7.40 -2.67
CA LEU A 178 -6.79 7.36 -1.54
C LEU A 178 -5.58 8.27 -1.76
N ASN A 179 -4.99 8.25 -2.96
CA ASN A 179 -3.85 9.11 -3.27
C ASN A 179 -4.23 10.60 -3.18
N ASN A 180 -5.37 11.00 -3.75
CA ASN A 180 -5.83 12.38 -3.69
C ASN A 180 -6.11 12.81 -2.24
N GLN A 181 -6.78 11.97 -1.47
CA GLN A 181 -7.05 12.21 -0.05
C GLN A 181 -5.74 12.34 0.75
N ALA A 182 -4.76 11.47 0.50
CA ALA A 182 -3.47 11.53 1.18
C ALA A 182 -2.69 12.81 0.84
N LEU A 183 -2.71 13.25 -0.42
CA LEU A 183 -2.08 14.51 -0.84
C LEU A 183 -2.81 15.75 -0.30
N GLU A 184 -4.12 15.69 -0.11
CA GLU A 184 -4.88 16.73 0.61
C GLU A 184 -4.49 16.78 2.08
N LEU A 185 -4.49 15.63 2.78
CA LEU A 185 -4.04 15.54 4.17
C LEU A 185 -2.59 16.03 4.35
N TYR A 186 -1.71 15.68 3.42
CA TYR A 186 -0.31 16.11 3.46
C TYR A 186 -0.18 17.63 3.40
N ARG A 187 -0.95 18.28 2.52
CA ARG A 187 -0.94 19.74 2.36
C ARG A 187 -1.56 20.45 3.57
N ASP A 188 -2.64 19.91 4.11
CA ASP A 188 -3.45 20.60 5.12
C ASP A 188 -3.00 20.32 6.56
N ARG A 189 -2.50 19.12 6.81
CA ARG A 189 -2.21 18.62 8.17
C ARG A 189 -0.78 18.14 8.35
N GLY A 190 -0.10 17.77 7.27
CA GLY A 190 1.29 17.36 7.27
C GLY A 190 1.49 15.86 7.03
N PRO A 191 2.75 15.41 7.08
CA PRO A 191 3.14 14.04 6.70
C PRO A 191 2.62 12.97 7.67
N GLU A 192 2.48 13.28 8.96
CA GLU A 192 2.04 12.31 9.99
C GLU A 192 0.60 11.87 9.74
N GLU A 193 -0.29 12.81 9.48
CA GLU A 193 -1.71 12.57 9.20
C GLU A 193 -1.95 11.99 7.81
N ALA A 194 -1.07 12.29 6.85
CA ALA A 194 -1.17 11.77 5.49
C ALA A 194 -0.75 10.30 5.37
N LEU A 195 0.28 9.90 6.14
CA LEU A 195 0.93 8.59 5.98
C LEU A 195 -0.04 7.41 6.03
N PRO A 196 -0.96 7.27 7.01
CA PRO A 196 -1.88 6.14 7.04
C PRO A 196 -2.76 6.01 5.80
N THR A 197 -3.10 7.14 5.16
CA THR A 197 -3.89 7.14 3.92
C THR A 197 -3.00 6.80 2.71
N MET A 198 -1.77 7.31 2.67
CA MET A 198 -0.82 7.00 1.60
C MET A 198 -0.40 5.52 1.60
N GLU A 199 -0.16 4.94 2.78
CA GLU A 199 0.16 3.52 2.99
C GLU A 199 -0.89 2.60 2.35
N ARG A 200 -2.14 3.04 2.15
CA ARG A 200 -3.21 2.22 1.56
C ARG A 200 -3.22 2.23 0.03
N VAL A 201 -2.56 3.21 -0.61
CA VAL A 201 -2.59 3.37 -2.06
C VAL A 201 -2.00 2.15 -2.77
N LEU A 202 -0.87 1.64 -2.26
CA LEU A 202 -0.15 0.51 -2.85
C LEU A 202 -0.93 -0.80 -2.77
N ALA A 203 -1.97 -0.89 -1.94
CA ALA A 203 -2.88 -2.04 -1.92
C ALA A 203 -3.68 -2.19 -3.22
N TYR A 204 -3.89 -1.09 -3.94
CA TYR A 204 -4.68 -1.04 -5.16
C TYR A 204 -3.87 -0.63 -6.38
N VAL A 205 -2.97 0.33 -6.23
CA VAL A 205 -2.17 0.92 -7.30
C VAL A 205 -0.69 0.96 -6.88
N ALA A 206 0.10 0.02 -7.36
CA ALA A 206 1.57 0.01 -7.19
C ALA A 206 2.27 0.56 -8.44
N ASN A 207 2.09 1.87 -8.64
CA ASN A 207 2.77 2.64 -9.67
C ASN A 207 4.01 3.35 -9.08
N PRO A 208 4.95 3.82 -9.93
CA PRO A 208 6.15 4.51 -9.44
C PRO A 208 5.85 5.75 -8.59
N ILE A 209 4.80 6.51 -8.93
CA ILE A 209 4.43 7.75 -8.22
C ILE A 209 4.06 7.45 -6.76
N ALA A 210 3.37 6.34 -6.49
CA ALA A 210 3.01 5.96 -5.12
C ALA A 210 4.25 5.65 -4.27
N TYR A 211 5.26 4.97 -4.84
CA TYR A 211 6.52 4.71 -4.14
C TYR A 211 7.32 6.00 -3.88
N HIS A 212 7.36 6.91 -4.86
CA HIS A 212 7.95 8.24 -4.69
C HIS A 212 7.27 9.04 -3.57
N ASN A 213 5.93 9.09 -3.58
CA ASN A 213 5.16 9.77 -2.53
C ASN A 213 5.41 9.17 -1.14
N MET A 214 5.47 7.84 -1.03
CA MET A 214 5.82 7.15 0.22
C MET A 214 7.22 7.54 0.69
N ALA A 215 8.22 7.49 -0.19
CA ALA A 215 9.58 7.90 0.12
C ALA A 215 9.64 9.36 0.63
N GLN A 216 8.96 10.28 -0.04
CA GLN A 216 8.92 11.69 0.35
C GLN A 216 8.31 11.89 1.75
N ILE A 217 7.18 11.22 2.04
CA ILE A 217 6.55 11.28 3.37
C ILE A 217 7.49 10.69 4.42
N HIS A 218 8.11 9.55 4.15
CA HIS A 218 9.07 8.94 5.08
C HIS A 218 10.29 9.84 5.33
N LEU A 219 10.83 10.51 4.31
CA LEU A 219 11.89 11.51 4.48
C LEU A 219 11.43 12.65 5.40
N LYS A 220 10.24 13.21 5.19
CA LYS A 220 9.69 14.30 6.03
C LYS A 220 9.54 13.90 7.50
N LEU A 221 9.21 12.65 7.75
CA LEU A 221 9.08 12.09 9.09
C LEU A 221 10.43 11.69 9.71
N GLY A 222 11.54 11.85 8.98
CA GLY A 222 12.86 11.44 9.44
C GLY A 222 13.06 9.92 9.41
N HIS A 223 12.18 9.15 8.77
CA HIS A 223 12.27 7.70 8.62
C HIS A 223 13.27 7.33 7.52
N ARG A 224 14.57 7.53 7.77
CA ARG A 224 15.66 7.40 6.78
C ARG A 224 15.62 6.06 6.03
N ASP A 225 15.59 4.95 6.75
CA ASP A 225 15.74 3.62 6.15
C ASP A 225 14.51 3.23 5.34
N LEU A 226 13.30 3.50 5.86
CA LEU A 226 12.06 3.32 5.10
C LEU A 226 12.01 4.20 3.85
N ALA A 227 12.53 5.43 3.90
CA ALA A 227 12.62 6.28 2.73
C ALA A 227 13.54 5.66 1.67
N LEU A 228 14.72 5.15 2.05
CA LEU A 228 15.64 4.46 1.15
C LEU A 228 15.00 3.21 0.54
N ASP A 229 14.30 2.41 1.34
CA ASP A 229 13.60 1.21 0.85
C ASP A 229 12.54 1.58 -0.21
N PHE A 230 11.76 2.64 0.02
CA PHE A 230 10.78 3.10 -0.96
C PHE A 230 11.40 3.74 -2.21
N LEU A 231 12.54 4.43 -2.07
CA LEU A 231 13.29 4.94 -3.22
C LEU A 231 13.90 3.80 -4.04
N ASP A 232 14.32 2.71 -3.40
CA ASP A 232 14.78 1.51 -4.08
C ASP A 232 13.65 0.87 -4.91
N LEU A 233 12.47 0.69 -4.30
CA LEU A 233 11.26 0.23 -5.01
C LEU A 233 10.87 1.17 -6.16
N PHE A 234 11.04 2.48 -5.99
CA PHE A 234 10.79 3.48 -7.01
C PHE A 234 11.74 3.34 -8.22
N GLN A 235 13.06 3.27 -7.99
CA GLN A 235 14.04 3.14 -9.07
C GLN A 235 13.95 1.80 -9.81
N GLN A 236 13.59 0.71 -9.13
CA GLN A 236 13.37 -0.59 -9.76
C GLN A 236 12.25 -0.54 -10.82
N ARG A 237 11.28 0.36 -10.66
CA ARG A 237 10.18 0.56 -11.63
C ARG A 237 10.50 1.60 -12.70
N LEU A 238 11.59 2.35 -12.55
CA LEU A 238 12.06 3.36 -13.49
C LEU A 238 13.57 3.19 -13.72
N PRO A 239 14.01 2.18 -14.50
CA PRO A 239 15.41 1.77 -14.58
C PRO A 239 16.41 2.87 -14.96
N ARG A 240 15.96 3.96 -15.60
CA ARG A 240 16.80 5.14 -15.88
C ARG A 240 17.35 5.82 -14.62
N LEU A 241 16.67 5.67 -13.48
CA LEU A 241 17.13 6.19 -12.19
C LEU A 241 18.35 5.42 -11.67
N LEU A 242 18.50 4.15 -12.03
CA LEU A 242 19.69 3.35 -11.68
C LEU A 242 20.95 3.88 -12.36
N GLU A 243 20.80 4.53 -13.51
CA GLU A 243 21.91 5.12 -14.30
C GLU A 243 22.14 6.61 -13.98
N SER A 244 21.35 7.21 -13.09
CA SER A 244 21.42 8.63 -12.79
C SER A 244 22.37 8.92 -11.64
N ASP A 245 23.52 9.52 -11.96
CA ASP A 245 24.50 9.97 -10.94
C ASP A 245 23.87 10.90 -9.89
N ALA A 246 22.95 11.77 -10.30
CA ALA A 246 22.25 12.68 -9.40
C ALA A 246 21.35 11.93 -8.40
N PHE A 247 20.59 10.95 -8.88
CA PHE A 247 19.71 10.14 -8.03
C PHE A 247 20.52 9.19 -7.13
N GLN A 248 21.54 8.52 -7.67
CA GLN A 248 22.42 7.64 -6.89
C GLN A 248 23.22 8.44 -5.83
N GLY A 249 23.66 9.64 -6.17
CA GLY A 249 24.30 10.56 -5.21
C GLY A 249 23.35 10.98 -4.08
N LEU A 250 22.08 11.28 -4.40
CA LEU A 250 21.07 11.56 -3.37
C LEU A 250 20.83 10.34 -2.47
N MET A 251 20.69 9.15 -3.04
CA MET A 251 20.52 7.90 -2.28
C MET A 251 21.69 7.66 -1.32
N SER A 252 22.93 7.87 -1.79
CA SER A 252 24.14 7.76 -0.97
C SER A 252 24.13 8.78 0.17
N ASP A 253 23.82 10.04 -0.11
CA ASP A 253 23.79 11.09 0.92
C ASP A 253 22.72 10.82 1.99
N ILE A 254 21.55 10.27 1.60
CA ILE A 254 20.51 9.86 2.55
C ILE A 254 21.02 8.69 3.40
N ALA A 255 21.68 7.70 2.80
CA ALA A 255 22.25 6.55 3.52
C ALA A 255 23.34 6.94 4.52
N ASP A 256 24.15 7.94 4.20
CA ASP A 256 25.21 8.47 5.06
C ASP A 256 24.67 9.39 6.18
N ALA A 257 23.42 9.85 6.08
CA ALA A 257 22.79 10.65 7.12
C ALA A 257 22.52 9.85 8.40
N PRO A 258 22.44 10.48 9.59
CA PRO A 258 22.02 9.79 10.81
C PRO A 258 20.63 9.14 10.66
N VAL A 259 20.42 7.97 11.27
CA VAL A 259 19.12 7.25 11.28
C VAL A 259 17.97 8.16 11.69
N VAL A 260 18.21 8.97 12.72
CA VAL A 260 17.28 10.01 13.18
C VAL A 260 17.71 11.34 12.57
N MET A 261 16.94 11.81 11.59
CA MET A 261 17.19 13.10 10.93
C MET A 261 16.37 14.22 11.59
N ASP A 262 16.97 15.40 11.72
CA ASP A 262 16.20 16.60 12.07
C ASP A 262 15.39 17.11 10.86
N ALA A 263 14.42 17.98 11.13
CA ALA A 263 13.53 18.51 10.10
C ALA A 263 14.25 19.28 8.99
N ALA A 264 15.39 19.92 9.27
CA ALA A 264 16.13 20.69 8.28
C ALA A 264 16.91 19.76 7.34
N THR A 265 17.56 18.72 7.88
CA THR A 265 18.21 17.67 7.09
C THR A 265 17.18 16.94 6.22
N ALA A 266 16.06 16.52 6.82
CA ALA A 266 14.96 15.87 6.10
C ALA A 266 14.40 16.74 4.97
N GLN A 267 14.19 18.04 5.22
CA GLN A 267 13.74 18.99 4.20
C GLN A 267 14.76 19.09 3.06
N GLY A 268 16.05 19.20 3.37
CA GLY A 268 17.11 19.29 2.36
C GLY A 268 17.15 18.09 1.42
N PHE A 269 16.87 16.88 1.90
CA PHE A 269 16.74 15.71 1.01
C PHE A 269 15.49 15.75 0.14
N VAL A 270 14.35 16.14 0.71
CA VAL A 270 13.10 16.28 -0.06
C VAL A 270 13.26 17.32 -1.18
N ASP A 271 13.90 18.45 -0.91
CA ASP A 271 14.11 19.52 -1.91
C ASP A 271 15.01 19.07 -3.07
N ARG A 272 15.82 18.03 -2.86
CA ARG A 272 16.70 17.44 -3.86
C ARG A 272 16.06 16.28 -4.62
N LEU A 273 14.99 15.69 -4.09
CA LEU A 273 14.42 14.45 -4.62
C LEU A 273 13.81 14.62 -6.01
N ASP A 274 12.91 15.59 -6.20
CA ASP A 274 12.30 15.83 -7.52
C ASP A 274 13.37 16.25 -8.56
N PRO A 275 14.29 17.20 -8.28
CA PRO A 275 15.37 17.54 -9.21
C PRO A 275 16.27 16.35 -9.58
N ALA A 276 16.57 15.44 -8.64
CA ALA A 276 17.36 14.25 -8.92
C ALA A 276 16.64 13.27 -9.85
N CYS A 277 15.30 13.25 -9.81
CA CYS A 277 14.47 12.44 -10.70
C CYS A 277 14.29 13.07 -12.09
N GLU A 278 14.15 14.40 -12.18
CA GLU A 278 13.83 15.12 -13.43
C GLU A 278 14.80 14.82 -14.58
N TRP A 279 16.11 14.72 -14.29
CA TRP A 279 17.12 14.43 -15.31
C TRP A 279 16.98 13.02 -15.89
N ALA A 280 16.70 12.02 -15.06
CA ALA A 280 16.56 10.63 -15.47
C ALA A 280 15.23 10.35 -16.21
N LEU A 281 14.20 11.13 -15.90
CA LEU A 281 12.85 10.97 -16.45
C LEU A 281 12.62 11.81 -17.71
N SER A 282 13.48 12.79 -18.00
CA SER A 282 13.41 13.61 -19.21
C SER A 282 14.06 12.91 -20.41
N PRO A 283 13.36 12.72 -21.55
CA PRO A 283 13.98 12.30 -22.80
C PRO A 283 14.76 13.48 -23.38
N THR A 284 16.06 13.57 -23.09
CA THR A 284 17.07 14.47 -23.68
C THR A 284 16.58 15.48 -24.73
N THR A 285 16.37 16.74 -24.32
CA THR A 285 16.57 17.95 -25.14
C THR A 285 16.81 19.11 -24.15
N PRO A 286 17.85 19.95 -24.30
CA PRO A 286 18.17 20.97 -23.32
C PRO A 286 16.98 21.92 -23.15
N MET A 287 16.50 22.08 -21.91
CA MET A 287 15.59 23.17 -21.59
C MET A 287 16.31 24.46 -21.92
N VAL A 288 15.78 25.17 -22.92
CA VAL A 288 16.13 26.55 -23.23
C VAL A 288 16.18 27.32 -21.91
N ARG A 289 17.37 27.72 -21.49
CA ARG A 289 17.54 28.82 -20.55
C ARG A 289 16.95 30.03 -21.23
N THR A 290 15.83 30.54 -20.72
CA THR A 290 15.51 31.94 -20.94
C THR A 290 16.49 32.72 -20.08
N ASP A 291 17.62 33.09 -20.69
CA ASP A 291 18.46 34.16 -20.16
C ASP A 291 17.59 35.42 -20.14
N SER A 292 17.28 35.89 -18.94
CA SER A 292 17.05 37.31 -18.71
C SER A 292 18.37 38.05 -18.87
N GLU A 293 18.30 39.31 -19.31
CA GLU A 293 19.38 40.26 -19.64
C GLU A 293 19.74 40.21 -21.14
N HIS A 294 19.41 41.20 -21.96
CA HIS A 294 19.84 42.59 -21.81
C HIS A 294 18.84 43.56 -22.46
N GLY A 295 18.45 44.60 -21.71
CA GLY A 295 17.99 45.87 -22.29
C GLY A 295 19.12 46.57 -23.05
N PRO A 296 18.80 47.59 -23.84
CA PRO A 296 18.61 48.93 -23.26
C PRO A 296 17.18 49.46 -23.31
#